data_AF-A0A672JJT4-F1
#
_entry.id   AF-A0A672JJT4-F1
#
_cell.length_a   1.000
_cell.length_b   1.000
_cell.length_c   1.000
_cell.angle_alpha   90.00
_cell.angle_beta   90.00
_cell.angle_gamma   90.00
#
_symmetry.space_group_name_H-M   'P 1'
#
loop_
_entity.id
_entity.type
_entity.pdbx_description
1 polymer ?
#
loop_
_entity_poly.entity_id
_entity_poly.type
_entity_poly.pdbx_seq_one_letter_code
_entity_poly.pdbx_strand_id
1 'polypeptide(L)'
;EANLEKAGLELETEDNDSKDQKTYFLKIHVPWDILATYADVLKVKVPFKESDVPHGQDVPLEWLSHPFRLPDHVMHPQSDYFTYPFDKNKMDFFLINDKDTFFPPSTRNRIVFYILARCPYFKEGRKDKDKTGIKRLLSNGTYTAAFPLHDCRYWKRARNAECESERFNLYKHWARFLWFYKEQPKYYGEKIGIYFAWLGFYTEMLFFAAVMGFICFTYGLLSYDVNMSSKEICDADIGGSILMCPLCDKKCPFWNNPICLIMRGTVFFAIFMGIWVTLFLEFWKRRQARLEYEWDLVDFEEEQQQLQIRPEFENRCTNRRLNRITQVLCCLHSNDVHEMLVQFDNNFIPNCSIIFIDDIKWQ
;
A
#
# COMPACT_ATOMS: atom_id res chain seq x y z
N GLU A 1 15.88 1.09 -25.59
CA GLU A 1 14.75 0.92 -26.52
C GLU A 1 14.96 -0.30 -27.41
N ALA A 2 15.95 -0.34 -28.31
CA ALA A 2 16.23 -1.53 -29.14
C ALA A 2 16.34 -2.88 -28.39
N ASN A 3 16.93 -2.90 -27.18
CA ASN A 3 16.98 -4.11 -26.35
C ASN A 3 15.62 -4.55 -25.79
N LEU A 4 14.69 -3.61 -25.62
CA LEU A 4 13.30 -3.89 -25.20
C LEU A 4 12.53 -4.50 -26.38
N GLU A 5 12.69 -3.96 -27.59
CA GLU A 5 12.11 -4.54 -28.82
C GLU A 5 12.66 -5.95 -29.08
N LYS A 6 13.97 -6.15 -28.89
CA LYS A 6 14.61 -7.48 -28.96
C LYS A 6 14.07 -8.45 -27.89
N ALA A 7 13.59 -7.93 -26.76
CA ALA A 7 12.93 -8.71 -25.72
C ALA A 7 11.44 -8.99 -26.03
N GLY A 8 10.90 -8.47 -27.13
CA GLY A 8 9.53 -8.68 -27.58
C GLY A 8 8.53 -7.64 -27.07
N LEU A 9 8.99 -6.49 -26.55
CA LEU A 9 8.12 -5.38 -26.17
C LEU A 9 7.81 -4.51 -27.38
N GLU A 10 6.58 -4.01 -27.44
CA GLU A 10 6.15 -3.06 -28.45
C GLU A 10 6.31 -1.64 -27.90
N LEU A 11 7.00 -0.78 -28.65
CA LEU A 11 7.31 0.59 -28.26
C LEU A 11 6.64 1.56 -29.25
N GLU A 12 6.00 2.59 -28.72
CA GLU A 12 5.39 3.65 -29.52
C GLU A 12 5.80 5.00 -28.95
N THR A 13 6.40 5.85 -29.79
CA THR A 13 6.83 7.20 -29.38
C THR A 13 5.80 8.22 -29.85
N GLU A 14 5.28 9.01 -28.91
CA GLU A 14 4.45 10.18 -29.19
C GLU A 14 5.32 11.46 -29.15
N ASP A 15 5.53 12.04 -30.33
CA ASP A 15 6.39 13.22 -30.51
C ASP A 15 5.61 14.56 -30.41
N ASN A 16 4.28 14.56 -30.57
CA ASN A 16 3.52 15.77 -30.92
C ASN A 16 2.58 16.34 -29.84
N ASP A 17 2.43 15.68 -28.69
CA ASP A 17 1.42 16.09 -27.69
C ASP A 17 1.97 16.91 -26.52
N SER A 18 3.28 17.17 -26.49
CA SER A 18 3.87 18.01 -25.45
C SER A 18 3.75 19.51 -25.77
N LYS A 19 3.12 20.25 -24.85
CA LYS A 19 3.06 21.74 -24.90
C LYS A 19 4.45 22.39 -24.96
N ASP A 20 5.46 21.68 -24.48
CA ASP A 20 6.83 22.18 -24.34
C ASP A 20 7.74 21.84 -25.54
N GLN A 21 7.28 21.02 -26.50
CA GLN A 21 8.04 20.53 -27.68
C GLN A 21 9.41 19.88 -27.35
N LYS A 22 9.64 19.54 -26.08
CA LYS A 22 10.90 19.01 -25.55
C LYS A 22 10.72 17.69 -24.82
N THR A 23 9.50 17.36 -24.44
CA THR A 23 9.17 16.12 -23.75
C THR A 23 8.65 15.11 -24.75
N TYR A 24 9.34 13.98 -24.81
CA TYR A 24 8.97 12.83 -25.62
C TYR A 24 8.35 11.78 -24.71
N PHE A 25 7.27 11.17 -25.18
CA PHE A 25 6.49 10.21 -24.44
C PHE A 25 6.61 8.85 -25.12
N LEU A 26 7.25 7.88 -24.46
CA LEU A 26 7.45 6.53 -24.99
C LEU A 26 6.46 5.56 -24.32
N LYS A 27 5.47 5.08 -25.05
CA LYS A 27 4.52 4.06 -24.61
C LYS A 27 5.11 2.68 -24.80
N ILE A 28 4.89 1.82 -23.80
CA ILE A 28 5.35 0.44 -23.79
C ILE A 28 4.15 -0.46 -23.66
N HIS A 29 3.95 -1.31 -24.67
CA HIS A 29 2.95 -2.36 -24.69
C HIS A 29 3.63 -3.73 -24.62
N VAL A 30 3.01 -4.67 -23.90
CA VAL A 30 3.53 -6.04 -23.76
C VAL A 30 2.56 -7.01 -24.42
N PRO A 31 2.98 -7.73 -25.47
CA PRO A 31 2.11 -8.70 -26.12
C PRO A 31 1.83 -9.89 -25.20
N TRP A 32 0.71 -10.55 -25.44
CA TRP A 32 0.21 -11.67 -24.63
C TRP A 32 1.25 -12.76 -24.36
N ASP A 33 2.03 -13.15 -25.37
CA ASP A 33 3.00 -14.25 -25.21
C ASP A 33 4.13 -13.91 -24.23
N ILE A 34 4.55 -12.64 -24.20
CA ILE A 34 5.56 -12.15 -23.26
C ILE A 34 4.94 -12.01 -21.88
N LEU A 35 3.72 -11.47 -21.78
CA LEU A 35 2.97 -11.41 -20.52
C LEU A 35 2.80 -12.80 -19.90
N ALA A 36 2.34 -13.79 -20.65
CA ALA A 36 2.17 -15.16 -20.19
C ALA A 36 3.50 -15.78 -19.74
N THR A 37 4.60 -15.53 -20.45
CA THR A 37 5.93 -16.05 -20.09
C THR A 37 6.40 -15.47 -18.77
N TYR A 38 6.30 -14.15 -18.58
CA TYR A 38 6.73 -13.53 -17.33
C TYR A 38 5.73 -13.75 -16.19
N ALA A 39 4.45 -13.95 -16.47
CA ALA A 39 3.44 -14.33 -15.48
C ALA A 39 3.76 -15.72 -14.88
N ASP A 40 4.23 -16.66 -15.70
CA ASP A 40 4.68 -17.99 -15.27
C ASP A 40 5.97 -17.90 -14.42
N VAL A 41 6.94 -17.09 -14.86
CA VAL A 41 8.18 -16.83 -14.08
C VAL A 41 7.88 -16.20 -12.73
N LEU A 42 6.93 -15.26 -12.68
CA LEU A 42 6.51 -14.58 -11.46
C LEU A 42 5.47 -15.37 -10.65
N LYS A 43 5.04 -16.54 -11.13
CA LYS A 43 4.01 -17.38 -10.50
C LYS A 43 2.76 -16.59 -10.10
N VAL A 44 2.31 -15.71 -11.00
CA VAL A 44 1.12 -14.88 -10.78
C VAL A 44 -0.09 -15.79 -10.58
N LYS A 45 -0.75 -15.69 -9.43
CA LYS A 45 -1.97 -16.43 -9.15
C LYS A 45 -3.13 -15.86 -9.97
N VAL A 46 -3.84 -16.73 -10.68
CA VAL A 46 -4.93 -16.39 -11.60
C VAL A 46 -6.12 -17.32 -11.39
N PRO A 47 -7.36 -16.89 -11.74
CA PRO A 47 -8.55 -17.71 -11.53
C PRO A 47 -8.58 -18.95 -12.44
N PHE A 48 -8.87 -20.12 -11.86
CA PHE A 48 -9.06 -21.38 -12.60
C PHE A 48 -10.44 -22.01 -12.39
N LYS A 49 -11.12 -21.70 -11.29
CA LYS A 49 -12.47 -22.20 -11.00
C LYS A 49 -13.25 -21.17 -10.20
N GLU A 50 -14.55 -21.06 -10.44
CA GLU A 50 -15.44 -20.23 -9.61
C GLU A 50 -15.54 -20.82 -8.19
N SER A 51 -15.65 -19.94 -7.18
CA SER A 51 -15.75 -20.36 -5.79
C SER A 51 -17.12 -20.98 -5.51
N ASP A 52 -17.12 -22.25 -5.13
CA ASP A 52 -18.32 -22.96 -4.65
C ASP A 52 -18.61 -22.65 -3.17
N VAL A 53 -17.75 -21.87 -2.50
CA VAL A 53 -17.87 -21.57 -1.07
C VAL A 53 -18.76 -20.33 -0.91
N PRO A 54 -19.87 -20.42 -0.15
CA PRO A 54 -20.68 -19.25 0.13
C PRO A 54 -19.82 -18.21 0.86
N HIS A 55 -19.92 -16.94 0.45
CA HIS A 55 -19.23 -15.85 1.13
C HIS A 55 -19.58 -15.90 2.62
N GLY A 56 -18.55 -15.85 3.48
CA GLY A 56 -18.62 -16.32 4.86
C GLY A 56 -19.83 -15.80 5.62
N GLN A 57 -20.57 -16.71 6.26
CA GLN A 57 -21.68 -16.42 7.17
C GLN A 57 -21.25 -15.40 8.24
N ASP A 58 -22.15 -14.45 8.49
CA ASP A 58 -21.86 -13.29 9.32
C ASP A 58 -21.35 -13.71 10.71
N VAL A 59 -20.25 -13.09 11.14
CA VAL A 59 -19.74 -13.26 12.51
C VAL A 59 -20.78 -12.75 13.51
N PRO A 60 -20.94 -13.40 14.68
CA PRO A 60 -21.80 -12.86 15.72
C PRO A 60 -21.34 -11.44 16.07
N LEU A 61 -22.22 -10.44 15.93
CA LEU A 61 -22.01 -8.98 16.10
C LEU A 61 -21.58 -8.17 14.86
N GLU A 62 -21.69 -8.69 13.65
CA GLU A 62 -21.39 -7.94 12.41
C GLU A 62 -22.24 -6.66 12.21
N TRP A 63 -23.36 -6.57 12.93
CA TRP A 63 -24.19 -5.36 12.95
C TRP A 63 -23.42 -4.09 13.36
N LEU A 64 -22.41 -4.23 14.23
CA LEU A 64 -21.62 -3.12 14.74
C LEU A 64 -20.71 -2.50 13.65
N SER A 65 -20.29 -3.30 12.67
CA SER A 65 -19.34 -2.90 11.63
C SER A 65 -20.00 -2.59 10.27
N HIS A 66 -21.27 -2.96 10.06
CA HIS A 66 -22.04 -2.62 8.84
C HIS A 66 -21.99 -1.15 8.39
N PRO A 67 -22.08 -0.12 9.26
CA PRO A 67 -22.00 1.26 8.79
C PRO A 67 -20.61 1.64 8.22
N PHE A 68 -19.56 0.91 8.59
CA PHE A 68 -18.18 1.13 8.14
C PHE A 68 -17.83 0.31 6.88
N ARG A 69 -18.58 -0.76 6.59
CA ARG A 69 -18.34 -1.64 5.42
C ARG A 69 -18.96 -1.07 4.14
N LEU A 70 -18.28 -1.27 3.01
CA LEU A 70 -18.90 -0.97 1.70
C LEU A 70 -19.95 -2.03 1.37
N PRO A 71 -20.98 -1.67 0.59
CA PRO A 71 -21.86 -2.66 -0.01
C PRO A 71 -21.07 -3.67 -0.84
N ASP A 72 -21.40 -4.96 -0.73
CA ASP A 72 -20.66 -6.04 -1.39
C ASP A 72 -20.60 -5.87 -2.92
N HIS A 73 -21.65 -5.33 -3.55
CA HIS A 73 -21.66 -5.06 -4.99
C HIS A 73 -20.62 -4.03 -5.47
N VAL A 74 -20.08 -3.19 -4.57
CA VAL A 74 -19.01 -2.23 -4.89
C VAL A 74 -17.64 -2.81 -4.58
N MET A 75 -17.55 -3.67 -3.57
CA MET A 75 -16.31 -4.27 -3.10
C MET A 75 -15.92 -5.52 -3.91
N HIS A 76 -16.91 -6.31 -4.29
CA HIS A 76 -16.81 -7.54 -5.09
C HIS A 76 -17.81 -7.47 -6.25
N PRO A 77 -17.50 -6.74 -7.33
CA PRO A 77 -18.37 -6.69 -8.51
C PRO A 77 -18.42 -8.03 -9.27
N GLN A 78 -17.42 -8.89 -9.07
CA GLN A 78 -17.32 -10.24 -9.66
C GLN A 78 -17.38 -11.30 -8.54
N SER A 79 -17.82 -12.51 -8.88
CA SER A 79 -17.79 -13.65 -7.97
C SER A 79 -16.36 -14.01 -7.59
N ASP A 80 -16.17 -14.55 -6.38
CA ASP A 80 -14.86 -15.01 -5.94
C ASP A 80 -14.46 -16.26 -6.74
N TYR A 81 -13.18 -16.39 -7.08
CA TYR A 81 -12.62 -17.52 -7.82
C TYR A 81 -11.52 -18.18 -7.01
N PHE A 82 -11.37 -19.50 -7.16
CA PHE A 82 -10.16 -20.19 -6.75
C PHE A 82 -9.03 -19.84 -7.71
N THR A 83 -7.90 -19.45 -7.13
CA THR A 83 -6.71 -19.02 -7.84
C THR A 83 -5.60 -20.06 -7.77
N TYR A 84 -4.76 -20.10 -8.81
CA TYR A 84 -3.58 -20.95 -8.86
C TYR A 84 -2.46 -20.25 -9.63
N PRO A 85 -1.16 -20.48 -9.31
CA PRO A 85 -0.05 -19.93 -10.06
C PRO A 85 -0.15 -20.24 -11.56
N PHE A 86 -0.04 -19.20 -12.38
CA PHE A 86 -0.13 -19.32 -13.84
C PHE A 86 1.00 -20.22 -14.37
N ASP A 87 0.62 -21.19 -15.21
CA ASP A 87 1.55 -22.07 -15.92
C ASP A 87 1.26 -21.96 -17.42
N LYS A 88 2.26 -21.49 -18.18
CA LYS A 88 2.11 -21.29 -19.62
C LYS A 88 1.86 -22.60 -20.37
N ASN A 89 2.29 -23.73 -19.82
CA ASN A 89 2.10 -25.04 -20.46
C ASN A 89 0.68 -25.60 -20.26
N LYS A 90 -0.09 -25.06 -19.32
CA LYS A 90 -1.42 -25.55 -18.92
C LYS A 90 -2.48 -24.45 -19.03
N MET A 91 -2.47 -23.72 -20.15
CA MET A 91 -3.39 -22.59 -20.34
C MET A 91 -4.86 -23.00 -20.26
N ASP A 92 -5.21 -24.18 -20.76
CA ASP A 92 -6.58 -24.71 -20.78
C ASP A 92 -7.16 -24.99 -19.38
N PHE A 93 -6.32 -25.01 -18.34
CA PHE A 93 -6.76 -25.16 -16.96
C PHE A 93 -7.38 -23.87 -16.40
N PHE A 94 -7.05 -22.71 -16.98
CA PHE A 94 -7.47 -21.41 -16.49
C PHE A 94 -8.71 -20.88 -17.23
N LEU A 95 -9.48 -20.03 -16.56
CA LEU A 95 -10.69 -19.42 -17.12
C LEU A 95 -10.32 -18.21 -18.00
N ILE A 96 -9.83 -18.46 -19.22
CA ILE A 96 -9.44 -17.42 -20.17
C ILE A 96 -10.61 -17.17 -21.14
N ASN A 97 -11.44 -16.18 -20.83
CA ASN A 97 -12.50 -15.73 -21.74
C ASN A 97 -11.95 -14.81 -22.83
N ASP A 98 -11.21 -13.78 -22.43
CA ASP A 98 -10.54 -12.83 -23.31
C ASP A 98 -9.10 -12.60 -22.86
N LYS A 99 -8.16 -12.65 -23.80
CA LYS A 99 -6.73 -12.48 -23.53
C LYS A 99 -6.39 -11.03 -23.19
N ASP A 100 -7.12 -10.07 -23.76
CA ASP A 100 -6.81 -8.66 -23.57
C ASP A 100 -7.24 -8.18 -22.16
N THR A 101 -8.29 -8.76 -21.56
CA THR A 101 -8.75 -8.44 -20.19
C THR A 101 -8.33 -9.42 -19.10
N PHE A 102 -7.78 -10.59 -19.44
CA PHE A 102 -7.48 -11.65 -18.46
C PHE A 102 -6.53 -11.19 -17.36
N PHE A 103 -5.44 -10.50 -17.73
CA PHE A 103 -4.55 -9.91 -16.75
C PHE A 103 -5.02 -8.49 -16.42
N PRO A 104 -5.30 -8.16 -15.14
CA PRO A 104 -5.70 -6.81 -14.79
C PRO A 104 -4.55 -5.83 -15.02
N PRO A 105 -4.83 -4.54 -15.31
CA PRO A 105 -3.80 -3.54 -15.58
C PRO A 105 -2.75 -3.43 -14.46
N SER A 106 -3.13 -3.63 -13.20
CA SER A 106 -2.21 -3.66 -12.06
C SER A 106 -1.14 -4.77 -12.16
N THR A 107 -1.55 -5.98 -12.51
CA THR A 107 -0.67 -7.14 -12.70
C THR A 107 0.20 -6.97 -13.95
N ARG A 108 -0.38 -6.46 -15.04
CA ARG A 108 0.37 -6.17 -16.28
C ARG A 108 1.46 -5.12 -16.01
N ASN A 109 1.12 -4.01 -15.36
CA ASN A 109 2.06 -2.98 -14.91
C ASN A 109 3.19 -3.56 -14.03
N ARG A 110 2.86 -4.50 -13.13
CA ARG A 110 3.85 -5.21 -12.31
C ARG A 110 4.82 -6.03 -13.16
N ILE A 111 4.31 -6.76 -14.15
CA ILE A 111 5.12 -7.54 -15.11
C ILE A 111 6.00 -6.60 -15.95
N VAL A 112 5.45 -5.51 -16.51
CA VAL A 112 6.22 -4.55 -17.31
C VAL A 112 7.37 -3.96 -16.48
N PHE A 113 7.07 -3.52 -15.26
CA PHE A 113 8.09 -2.97 -14.37
C PHE A 113 9.17 -4.00 -14.03
N TYR A 114 8.80 -5.27 -13.86
CA TYR A 114 9.76 -6.36 -13.66
C TYR A 114 10.73 -6.50 -14.84
N ILE A 115 10.22 -6.44 -16.08
CA ILE A 115 11.05 -6.51 -17.30
C ILE A 115 11.96 -5.27 -17.41
N LEU A 116 11.40 -4.08 -17.22
CA LEU A 116 12.16 -2.81 -17.29
C LEU A 116 13.25 -2.72 -16.22
N ALA A 117 13.03 -3.30 -15.05
CA ALA A 117 14.02 -3.33 -13.98
C ALA A 117 15.21 -4.26 -14.28
N ARG A 118 15.06 -5.24 -15.18
CA ARG A 118 16.08 -6.26 -15.50
C ARG A 118 16.67 -6.16 -16.90
N CYS A 119 16.04 -5.40 -17.80
CA CYS A 119 16.55 -5.24 -19.16
C CYS A 119 17.95 -4.58 -19.16
N PRO A 120 18.98 -5.22 -19.75
CA PRO A 120 20.30 -4.63 -19.90
C PRO A 120 20.32 -3.60 -21.05
N TYR A 121 21.17 -2.57 -20.94
CA TYR A 121 21.33 -1.55 -21.97
C TYR A 121 22.77 -1.42 -22.52
N PHE A 122 23.62 -2.44 -22.31
CA PHE A 122 24.97 -2.45 -22.88
C PHE A 122 24.98 -2.79 -24.38
N LYS A 123 25.99 -2.28 -25.11
CA LYS A 123 26.25 -2.63 -26.52
C LYS A 123 26.87 -4.03 -26.61
N GLU A 124 26.46 -4.81 -27.62
CA GLU A 124 27.01 -6.14 -27.91
C GLU A 124 28.55 -6.10 -27.90
N GLY A 125 29.17 -6.89 -27.02
CA GLY A 125 30.63 -6.98 -26.86
C GLY A 125 31.21 -6.44 -25.54
N ARG A 126 30.49 -5.59 -24.78
CA ARG A 126 30.92 -5.16 -23.42
C ARG A 126 29.90 -5.59 -22.37
N LYS A 127 30.23 -6.64 -21.60
CA LYS A 127 29.41 -7.08 -20.45
C LYS A 127 29.70 -6.20 -19.22
N ASP A 128 29.28 -4.93 -19.28
CA ASP A 128 29.21 -4.11 -18.07
C ASP A 128 27.96 -4.53 -17.28
N LYS A 129 28.15 -5.35 -16.24
CA LYS A 129 27.06 -5.80 -15.33
C LYS A 129 26.31 -4.65 -14.68
N ASP A 130 26.95 -3.50 -14.62
CA ASP A 130 26.45 -2.27 -14.01
C ASP A 130 25.35 -1.57 -14.85
N LYS A 131 25.23 -1.89 -16.13
CA LYS A 131 24.33 -1.22 -17.08
C LYS A 131 23.03 -1.99 -17.29
N THR A 132 22.27 -2.20 -16.22
CA THR A 132 20.95 -2.83 -16.28
C THR A 132 19.90 -2.05 -15.48
N GLY A 133 18.66 -2.12 -15.96
CA GLY A 133 17.49 -1.63 -15.25
C GLY A 133 17.17 -0.15 -15.45
N ILE A 134 15.87 0.15 -15.47
CA ILE A 134 15.33 1.50 -15.66
C ILE A 134 15.68 2.47 -14.54
N LYS A 135 15.81 2.01 -13.29
CA LYS A 135 16.10 2.86 -12.13
C LYS A 135 17.42 3.64 -12.29
N ARG A 136 18.43 3.01 -12.88
CA ARG A 136 19.72 3.66 -13.14
C ARG A 136 19.63 4.69 -14.27
N LEU A 137 18.82 4.41 -15.28
CA LEU A 137 18.57 5.37 -16.37
C LEU A 137 17.80 6.60 -15.88
N LEU A 138 16.89 6.42 -14.91
CA LEU A 138 16.21 7.51 -14.21
C LEU A 138 17.19 8.30 -13.32
N SER A 139 18.04 7.64 -12.54
CA SER A 139 19.01 8.33 -11.68
C SER A 139 20.06 9.11 -12.48
N ASN A 140 20.44 8.60 -13.65
CA ASN A 140 21.38 9.25 -14.56
C ASN A 140 20.73 10.39 -15.37
N GLY A 141 19.41 10.59 -15.27
CA GLY A 141 18.69 11.61 -16.04
C GLY A 141 18.55 11.30 -17.53
N THR A 142 18.76 10.05 -17.97
CA THR A 142 18.49 9.62 -19.35
C THR A 142 16.98 9.54 -19.60
N TYR A 143 16.26 8.97 -18.64
CA TYR A 143 14.81 9.11 -18.56
C TYR A 143 14.48 10.08 -17.42
N THR A 144 13.44 10.88 -17.61
CA THR A 144 13.00 11.84 -16.58
C THR A 144 12.01 11.21 -15.61
N ALA A 145 11.09 10.39 -16.11
CA ALA A 145 10.12 9.66 -15.30
C ALA A 145 9.69 8.35 -15.99
N ALA A 146 9.24 7.39 -15.18
CA ALA A 146 8.58 6.18 -15.64
C ALA A 146 7.41 5.87 -14.70
N PHE A 147 6.19 5.78 -15.23
CA PHE A 147 4.99 5.55 -14.44
C PHE A 147 3.93 4.76 -15.22
N PRO A 148 3.10 3.95 -14.52
CA PRO A 148 1.95 3.31 -15.13
C PRO A 148 0.85 4.34 -15.40
N LEU A 149 0.06 4.09 -16.44
CA LEU A 149 -1.11 4.89 -16.75
C LEU A 149 -2.33 4.51 -15.90
N HIS A 150 -3.22 5.49 -15.73
CA HIS A 150 -4.50 5.30 -15.07
C HIS A 150 -5.60 5.23 -16.13
N ASP A 151 -6.60 4.37 -15.92
CA ASP A 151 -7.66 4.10 -16.89
C ASP A 151 -8.37 5.36 -17.40
N CYS A 152 -8.76 6.27 -16.50
CA CYS A 152 -9.60 7.43 -16.86
C CYS A 152 -9.48 8.60 -15.88
N ARG A 153 -10.12 9.72 -16.25
CA ARG A 153 -10.24 10.92 -15.39
C ARG A 153 -11.18 10.63 -14.22
N TYR A 154 -10.73 10.87 -13.00
CA TYR A 154 -11.48 10.51 -11.78
C TYR A 154 -12.82 11.28 -11.61
N TRP A 155 -12.98 12.45 -12.23
CA TRP A 155 -14.15 13.33 -12.03
C TRP A 155 -15.21 13.24 -13.12
N LYS A 156 -14.94 12.52 -14.22
CA LYS A 156 -15.86 12.43 -15.36
C LYS A 156 -16.08 10.97 -15.72
N ARG A 157 -17.34 10.54 -15.73
CA ARG A 157 -17.72 9.22 -16.23
C ARG A 157 -17.29 9.09 -17.70
N ALA A 158 -16.64 7.99 -18.03
CA ALA A 158 -16.26 7.68 -19.41
C ALA A 158 -17.51 7.64 -20.32
N ARG A 159 -17.36 8.09 -21.57
CA ARG A 159 -18.47 8.06 -22.55
C ARG A 159 -18.69 6.67 -23.14
N ASN A 160 -17.65 5.83 -23.13
CA ASN A 160 -17.68 4.48 -23.69
C ASN A 160 -17.86 3.48 -22.53
N ALA A 161 -18.73 2.49 -22.71
CA ALA A 161 -19.01 1.45 -21.71
C ALA A 161 -17.82 0.50 -21.47
N GLU A 162 -16.89 0.39 -22.43
CA GLU A 162 -15.66 -0.42 -22.31
C GLU A 162 -14.69 0.11 -21.26
N CYS A 163 -14.84 1.37 -20.83
CA CYS A 163 -14.00 2.00 -19.82
C CYS A 163 -14.86 2.34 -18.59
N GLU A 164 -15.47 1.34 -17.96
CA GLU A 164 -15.97 1.51 -16.58
C GLU A 164 -14.76 1.78 -15.68
N SER A 165 -14.45 3.06 -15.50
CA SER A 165 -13.23 3.47 -14.85
C SER A 165 -13.29 3.14 -13.35
N GLU A 166 -12.55 2.11 -12.94
CA GLU A 166 -12.35 1.72 -11.53
C GLU A 166 -11.97 2.95 -10.68
N ARG A 167 -11.14 3.83 -11.23
CA ARG A 167 -10.75 5.11 -10.62
C ARG A 167 -11.91 6.06 -10.33
N PHE A 168 -12.94 6.13 -11.18
CA PHE A 168 -14.14 6.93 -10.92
C PHE A 168 -14.98 6.32 -9.79
N ASN A 169 -15.11 4.98 -9.78
CA ASN A 169 -15.82 4.28 -8.70
C ASN A 169 -15.11 4.48 -7.35
N LEU A 170 -13.78 4.39 -7.34
CA LEU A 170 -12.94 4.72 -6.18
C LEU A 170 -13.17 6.15 -5.70
N TYR A 171 -13.20 7.13 -6.62
CA TYR A 171 -13.47 8.53 -6.24
C TYR A 171 -14.89 8.72 -5.71
N LYS A 172 -15.90 8.10 -6.32
CA LYS A 172 -17.30 8.24 -5.94
C LYS A 172 -17.59 7.63 -4.56
N HIS A 173 -17.00 6.48 -4.26
CA HIS A 173 -17.34 5.66 -3.10
C HIS A 173 -16.34 5.72 -1.94
N TRP A 174 -15.14 6.26 -2.14
CA TRP A 174 -14.11 6.24 -1.09
C TRP A 174 -13.36 7.56 -0.94
N ALA A 175 -12.74 8.09 -2.01
CA ALA A 175 -11.83 9.24 -1.93
C ALA A 175 -12.51 10.62 -1.75
N ARG A 176 -13.70 10.67 -1.14
CA ARG A 176 -14.39 11.91 -0.75
C ARG A 176 -14.23 12.13 0.75
N PHE A 177 -14.14 13.39 1.14
CA PHE A 177 -13.95 13.78 2.54
C PHE A 177 -14.98 13.18 3.51
N LEU A 178 -16.19 12.86 3.06
CA LEU A 178 -17.25 12.27 3.89
C LEU A 178 -17.26 10.73 3.91
N TRP A 179 -16.42 10.07 3.10
CA TRP A 179 -16.43 8.61 2.90
C TRP A 179 -15.08 7.96 3.25
N PHE A 180 -14.18 8.71 3.89
CA PHE A 180 -12.83 8.28 4.26
C PHE A 180 -12.77 7.13 5.28
N TYR A 181 -13.85 6.91 6.03
CA TYR A 181 -13.95 5.86 7.04
C TYR A 181 -14.28 4.49 6.45
N LYS A 182 -14.59 4.42 5.16
CA LYS A 182 -14.96 3.17 4.49
C LYS A 182 -13.75 2.42 3.95
N GLU A 183 -13.89 1.12 3.74
CA GLU A 183 -12.84 0.29 3.16
C GLU A 183 -12.48 0.71 1.72
N GLN A 184 -11.22 0.52 1.33
CA GLN A 184 -10.78 0.90 -0.01
C GLN A 184 -11.12 -0.22 -1.02
N PRO A 185 -11.76 0.08 -2.16
CA PRO A 185 -11.92 -0.90 -3.23
C PRO A 185 -10.56 -1.23 -3.91
N LYS A 186 -10.48 -2.43 -4.52
CA LYS A 186 -9.28 -2.96 -5.19
C LYS A 186 -8.88 -2.05 -6.37
N TYR A 187 -7.75 -1.33 -6.27
CA TYR A 187 -7.19 -0.52 -7.37
C TYR A 187 -5.66 -0.32 -7.23
N TYR A 188 -5.21 0.17 -6.07
CA TYR A 188 -3.81 0.52 -5.83
C TYR A 188 -2.89 -0.66 -5.46
N GLY A 189 -3.39 -1.91 -5.58
CA GLY A 189 -2.67 -3.12 -5.17
C GLY A 189 -2.65 -3.34 -3.66
N GLU A 190 -1.98 -4.42 -3.25
CA GLU A 190 -2.12 -5.01 -1.92
C GLU A 190 -1.39 -4.19 -0.84
N LYS A 191 -0.22 -3.62 -1.19
CA LYS A 191 0.58 -2.79 -0.27
C LYS A 191 -0.16 -1.52 0.18
N ILE A 192 -0.88 -0.87 -0.73
CA ILE A 192 -1.65 0.32 -0.39
C ILE A 192 -2.98 -0.10 0.25
N GLY A 193 -3.59 -1.18 -0.25
CA GLY A 193 -4.79 -1.76 0.35
C GLY A 193 -4.63 -2.09 1.83
N ILE A 194 -3.54 -2.77 2.23
CA ILE A 194 -3.35 -3.18 3.64
C ILE A 194 -3.19 -1.98 4.57
N TYR A 195 -2.57 -0.91 4.10
CA TYR A 195 -2.42 0.33 4.87
C TYR A 195 -3.78 0.96 5.17
N PHE A 196 -4.64 1.08 4.16
CA PHE A 196 -5.98 1.66 4.36
C PHE A 196 -6.93 0.73 5.11
N ALA A 197 -6.78 -0.60 4.94
CA ALA A 197 -7.51 -1.57 5.74
C ALA A 197 -7.15 -1.47 7.24
N TRP A 198 -5.85 -1.33 7.55
CA TRP A 198 -5.38 -1.10 8.92
C TRP A 198 -5.90 0.22 9.49
N LEU A 199 -5.82 1.30 8.70
CA LEU A 199 -6.29 2.60 9.13
C LEU A 199 -7.80 2.59 9.41
N GLY A 200 -8.61 1.97 8.55
CA GLY A 200 -10.05 1.80 8.76
C GLY A 200 -10.35 1.05 10.04
N PHE A 201 -9.73 -0.11 10.24
CA PHE A 201 -9.88 -0.93 11.44
C PHE A 201 -9.46 -0.18 12.71
N TYR A 202 -8.36 0.59 12.66
CA TYR A 202 -7.90 1.41 13.77
C TYR A 202 -8.91 2.49 14.13
N THR A 203 -9.49 3.15 13.13
CA THR A 203 -10.49 4.21 13.34
C THR A 203 -11.79 3.64 13.93
N GLU A 204 -12.22 2.46 13.46
CA GLU A 204 -13.36 1.72 14.02
C GLU A 204 -13.13 1.34 15.50
N MET A 205 -11.96 0.80 15.83
CA MET A 205 -11.63 0.43 17.21
C MET A 205 -11.47 1.66 18.12
N LEU A 206 -10.94 2.76 17.59
CA LEU A 206 -10.87 4.04 18.30
C LEU A 206 -12.24 4.63 18.61
N PHE A 207 -13.25 4.41 17.77
CA PHE A 207 -14.61 4.86 18.04
C PHE A 207 -15.12 4.27 19.36
N PHE A 208 -14.94 2.96 19.59
CA PHE A 208 -15.31 2.32 20.86
C PHE A 208 -14.54 2.89 22.06
N ALA A 209 -13.24 3.16 21.89
CA ALA A 209 -12.44 3.80 22.93
C ALA A 209 -12.90 5.23 23.22
N ALA A 210 -13.27 5.99 22.20
CA ALA A 210 -13.77 7.36 22.33
C ALA A 210 -15.12 7.41 23.05
N VAL A 211 -16.03 6.46 22.76
CA VAL A 211 -17.32 6.35 23.48
C VAL A 211 -17.07 6.08 24.98
N MET A 212 -16.20 5.13 25.31
CA MET A 212 -15.86 4.84 26.72
C MET A 212 -15.15 6.01 27.40
N GLY A 213 -14.27 6.70 26.69
CA GLY A 213 -13.61 7.93 27.17
C GLY A 213 -14.61 9.04 27.44
N PHE A 214 -15.59 9.24 26.55
CA PHE A 214 -16.66 10.21 26.72
C PHE A 214 -17.53 9.88 27.94
N ILE A 215 -17.90 8.61 28.15
CA ILE A 215 -18.64 8.17 29.35
C ILE A 215 -17.85 8.44 30.63
N CYS A 216 -16.54 8.13 30.65
CA CYS A 216 -15.70 8.40 31.81
C CYS A 216 -15.57 9.91 32.08
N PHE A 217 -15.47 10.71 31.01
CA PHE A 217 -15.39 12.16 31.10
C PHE A 217 -16.68 12.78 31.65
N THR A 218 -17.84 12.37 31.12
CA THR A 218 -19.14 12.84 31.62
C THR A 218 -19.40 12.41 33.05
N TYR A 219 -19.03 11.18 33.43
CA TYR A 219 -19.09 10.74 34.83
C TYR A 219 -18.20 11.58 35.76
N GLY A 220 -16.98 11.91 35.32
CA GLY A 220 -16.07 12.78 36.06
C GLY A 220 -16.64 14.18 36.29
N LEU A 221 -17.29 14.75 35.27
CA LEU A 221 -17.98 16.05 35.38
C LEU A 221 -19.19 15.99 36.31
N LEU A 222 -20.03 14.95 36.21
CA LEU A 222 -21.21 14.82 37.07
C LEU A 222 -20.85 14.55 38.53
N SER A 223 -19.75 13.84 38.77
CA SER A 223 -19.29 13.50 40.13
C SER A 223 -18.47 14.62 40.80
N TYR A 224 -18.22 15.71 40.09
CA TYR A 224 -17.42 16.84 40.57
C TYR A 224 -17.95 17.41 41.89
N ASP A 225 -19.25 17.71 41.96
CA ASP A 225 -19.89 18.29 43.14
C ASP A 225 -20.08 17.30 44.30
N VAL A 226 -19.76 16.02 44.14
CA VAL A 226 -19.90 15.00 45.20
C VAL A 226 -18.60 14.79 45.96
N ASN A 227 -17.47 15.17 45.37
CA ASN A 227 -16.15 14.91 45.95
C ASN A 227 -15.83 15.89 47.09
N MET A 228 -15.68 15.35 48.31
CA MET A 228 -15.32 16.12 49.49
C MET A 228 -13.99 16.87 49.34
N SER A 229 -12.97 16.24 48.75
CA SER A 229 -11.67 16.90 48.51
C SER A 229 -11.75 18.03 47.49
N SER A 230 -12.58 17.90 46.45
CA SER A 230 -12.79 18.98 45.47
C SER A 230 -13.55 20.13 46.13
N LYS A 231 -14.58 19.83 46.94
CA LYS A 231 -15.30 20.84 47.73
C LYS A 231 -14.39 21.60 48.67
N GLU A 232 -13.54 20.91 49.44
CA GLU A 232 -12.62 21.54 50.39
C GLU A 232 -11.60 22.48 49.70
N ILE A 233 -11.11 22.11 48.53
CA ILE A 233 -10.15 22.92 47.76
C ILE A 233 -10.84 24.11 47.07
N CYS A 234 -12.09 23.94 46.63
CA CYS A 234 -12.84 24.94 45.88
C CYS A 234 -13.69 25.87 46.75
N ASP A 235 -13.85 25.57 48.03
CA ASP A 235 -14.55 26.42 48.98
C ASP A 235 -13.74 27.71 49.20
N ALA A 236 -14.40 28.86 49.06
CA ALA A 236 -13.78 30.17 49.22
C ALA A 236 -13.29 30.39 50.67
N ASP A 237 -13.99 29.82 51.65
CA ASP A 237 -13.69 30.01 53.07
C ASP A 237 -12.57 29.08 53.55
N ILE A 238 -12.53 27.85 53.01
CA ILE A 238 -11.55 26.82 53.41
C ILE A 238 -10.36 26.80 52.46
N GLY A 239 -10.56 26.51 51.17
CA GLY A 239 -9.49 26.40 50.18
C GLY A 239 -8.95 27.75 49.72
N GLY A 240 -9.82 28.74 49.57
CA GLY A 240 -9.48 30.09 49.11
C GLY A 240 -8.68 30.92 50.12
N SER A 241 -8.73 30.56 51.40
CA SER A 241 -8.00 31.22 52.49
C SER A 241 -6.62 30.61 52.76
N ILE A 242 -6.29 29.46 52.16
CA ILE A 242 -4.99 28.80 52.32
C ILE A 242 -3.97 29.48 51.40
N LEU A 243 -3.03 30.22 52.01
CA LEU A 243 -1.91 30.86 51.33
C LEU A 243 -0.84 29.83 50.95
N MET A 244 -0.56 29.68 49.65
CA MET A 244 0.50 28.80 49.15
C MET A 244 1.85 29.52 49.05
N CYS A 245 2.92 28.78 49.34
CA CYS A 245 4.29 29.26 49.15
C CYS A 245 4.58 29.58 47.66
N PRO A 246 5.45 30.56 47.38
CA PRO A 246 5.90 30.81 46.02
C PRO A 246 6.63 29.58 45.46
N LEU A 247 6.35 29.24 44.21
CA LEU A 247 7.03 28.13 43.51
C LEU A 247 8.46 28.45 43.08
N CYS A 248 8.93 29.70 43.25
CA CYS A 248 10.25 30.13 42.81
C CYS A 248 10.99 30.90 43.89
N ASP A 249 12.32 30.83 43.83
CA ASP A 249 13.23 31.38 44.85
C ASP A 249 13.31 32.91 44.89
N LYS A 250 12.97 33.61 43.79
CA LYS A 250 13.10 35.07 43.72
C LYS A 250 11.91 35.74 43.05
N LYS A 251 11.40 36.80 43.69
CA LYS A 251 10.33 37.71 43.19
C LYS A 251 9.03 37.02 42.78
N CYS A 252 8.61 35.98 43.49
CA CYS A 252 7.30 35.38 43.29
C CYS A 252 6.34 35.76 44.43
N PRO A 253 5.12 36.21 44.11
CA PRO A 253 4.11 36.46 45.13
C PRO A 253 3.62 35.13 45.72
N PHE A 254 3.18 35.19 46.97
CA PHE A 254 2.31 34.15 47.51
C PHE A 254 1.01 34.13 46.70
N TRP A 255 0.44 32.94 46.52
CA TRP A 255 -0.72 32.73 45.68
C TRP A 255 -1.75 31.88 46.43
N ASN A 256 -3.02 32.08 46.12
CA ASN A 256 -4.09 31.21 46.58
C ASN A 256 -4.48 30.32 45.39
N ASN A 257 -4.66 29.03 45.63
CA ASN A 257 -4.80 28.05 44.56
C ASN A 257 -6.15 28.20 43.82
N PRO A 258 -6.18 28.56 42.53
CA PRO A 258 -7.43 28.64 41.77
C PRO A 258 -7.80 27.30 41.08
N ILE A 259 -6.96 26.26 41.19
CA ILE A 259 -7.10 25.04 40.42
C ILE A 259 -8.07 24.09 41.13
N CYS A 260 -9.31 24.19 40.69
CA CYS A 260 -10.45 23.53 41.31
C CYS A 260 -10.86 22.23 40.57
N LEU A 261 -10.22 21.91 39.44
CA LEU A 261 -10.55 20.73 38.61
C LEU A 261 -9.67 19.52 38.95
N ILE A 262 -10.15 18.65 39.84
CA ILE A 262 -9.58 17.30 40.05
C ILE A 262 -10.61 16.27 39.58
N MET A 263 -10.39 15.69 38.40
CA MET A 263 -11.29 14.70 37.81
C MET A 263 -10.95 13.29 38.31
N ARG A 264 -11.90 12.63 39.00
CA ARG A 264 -11.83 11.20 39.33
C ARG A 264 -12.49 10.38 38.21
N GLY A 265 -11.84 9.30 37.79
CA GLY A 265 -12.33 8.40 36.72
C GLY A 265 -11.25 7.87 35.76
N THR A 266 -10.04 8.44 35.82
CA THR A 266 -8.92 8.09 34.93
C THR A 266 -8.34 6.69 35.16
N VAL A 267 -8.41 6.14 36.38
CA VAL A 267 -7.87 4.80 36.70
C VAL A 267 -8.65 3.71 35.98
N PHE A 268 -9.98 3.78 35.98
CA PHE A 268 -10.83 2.83 35.26
C PHE A 268 -10.55 2.90 33.75
N PHE A 269 -10.47 4.11 33.21
CA PHE A 269 -10.14 4.31 31.80
C PHE A 269 -8.74 3.77 31.46
N ALA A 270 -7.74 3.90 32.34
CA ALA A 270 -6.40 3.35 32.13
C ALA A 270 -6.41 1.81 32.05
N ILE A 271 -7.16 1.13 32.92
CA ILE A 271 -7.33 -0.33 32.87
C ILE A 271 -8.02 -0.73 31.57
N PHE A 272 -9.10 -0.01 31.21
CA PHE A 272 -9.81 -0.22 29.94
C PHE A 272 -8.88 -0.05 28.74
N MET A 273 -8.06 1.00 28.69
CA MET A 273 -7.11 1.23 27.60
C MET A 273 -6.07 0.10 27.52
N GLY A 274 -5.63 -0.45 28.65
CA GLY A 274 -4.76 -1.62 28.67
C GLY A 274 -5.39 -2.84 28.00
N ILE A 275 -6.66 -3.13 28.30
CA ILE A 275 -7.43 -4.22 27.67
C ILE A 275 -7.75 -3.90 26.20
N TRP A 276 -8.07 -2.64 25.88
CA TRP A 276 -8.38 -2.22 24.52
C TRP A 276 -7.20 -2.43 23.59
N VAL A 277 -5.97 -2.08 24.01
CA VAL A 277 -4.76 -2.28 23.18
C VAL A 277 -4.53 -3.76 22.88
N THR A 278 -4.72 -4.66 23.85
CA THR A 278 -4.54 -6.10 23.63
C THR A 278 -5.61 -6.66 22.70
N LEU A 279 -6.88 -6.28 22.88
CA LEU A 279 -7.96 -6.65 21.97
C LEU A 279 -7.74 -6.10 20.56
N PHE A 280 -7.31 -4.86 20.43
CA PHE A 280 -7.00 -4.22 19.15
C PHE A 280 -5.96 -5.01 18.37
N LEU A 281 -4.84 -5.38 19.00
CA LEU A 281 -3.77 -6.14 18.34
C LEU A 281 -4.23 -7.56 17.95
N GLU A 282 -4.94 -8.26 18.81
CA GLU A 282 -5.41 -9.63 18.52
C GLU A 282 -6.50 -9.65 17.44
N PHE A 283 -7.43 -8.70 17.46
CA PHE A 283 -8.41 -8.56 16.39
C PHE A 283 -7.80 -8.09 15.07
N TRP A 284 -6.77 -7.24 15.12
CA TRP A 284 -6.02 -6.88 13.91
C TRP A 284 -5.34 -8.10 13.29
N LYS A 285 -4.66 -8.95 14.09
CA LYS A 285 -4.05 -10.19 13.58
C LYS A 285 -5.09 -11.09 12.90
N ARG A 286 -6.28 -11.24 13.50
CA ARG A 286 -7.37 -12.01 12.90
C ARG A 286 -7.89 -11.39 11.60
N ARG A 287 -8.05 -10.07 11.56
CA ARG A 287 -8.49 -9.34 10.35
C ARG A 287 -7.42 -9.43 9.25
N GLN A 288 -6.15 -9.28 9.61
CA GLN A 288 -5.02 -9.43 8.70
C GLN A 288 -5.00 -10.83 8.07
N ALA A 289 -5.14 -11.90 8.87
CA ALA A 289 -5.19 -13.26 8.35
C ALA A 289 -6.38 -13.50 7.39
N ARG A 290 -7.54 -12.89 7.67
CA ARG A 290 -8.69 -12.93 6.75
C ARG A 290 -8.40 -12.20 5.44
N LEU A 291 -7.82 -11.00 5.49
CA LEU A 291 -7.47 -10.22 4.30
C LEU A 291 -6.36 -10.92 3.49
N GLU A 292 -5.40 -11.54 4.17
CA GLU A 292 -4.34 -12.31 3.54
C GLU A 292 -4.91 -13.48 2.72
N TYR A 293 -5.94 -14.15 3.24
CA TYR A 293 -6.68 -15.16 2.49
C TYR A 293 -7.52 -14.57 1.35
N GLU A 294 -8.35 -13.55 1.61
CA GLU A 294 -9.24 -12.91 0.61
C GLU A 294 -8.48 -12.22 -0.54
N TRP A 295 -7.24 -11.79 -0.29
CA TRP A 295 -6.35 -11.17 -1.28
C TRP A 295 -5.29 -12.13 -1.83
N ASP A 296 -5.36 -13.42 -1.46
CA ASP A 296 -4.48 -14.47 -1.95
C ASP A 296 -2.97 -14.20 -1.72
N LEU A 297 -2.66 -13.68 -0.53
CA LEU A 297 -1.32 -13.29 -0.09
C LEU A 297 -0.62 -14.34 0.78
N VAL A 298 -1.26 -15.48 1.05
CA VAL A 298 -0.83 -16.52 2.02
C VAL A 298 0.57 -17.10 1.74
N ASP A 299 1.10 -16.94 0.52
CA ASP A 299 2.45 -17.41 0.12
C ASP A 299 3.33 -16.29 -0.46
N PHE A 300 2.89 -15.04 -0.35
CA PHE A 300 3.52 -13.94 -1.08
C PHE A 300 4.97 -13.69 -0.63
N GLU A 301 5.26 -13.82 0.67
CA GLU A 301 6.58 -13.51 1.21
C GLU A 301 7.67 -14.49 0.75
N GLU A 302 7.36 -15.79 0.71
CA GLU A 302 8.30 -16.82 0.23
C GLU A 302 8.54 -16.70 -1.28
N GLU A 303 7.47 -16.49 -2.06
CA GLU A 303 7.57 -16.31 -3.52
C GLU A 303 8.32 -15.01 -3.88
N GLN A 304 8.04 -13.89 -3.19
CA GLN A 304 8.74 -12.62 -3.41
C GLN A 304 10.23 -12.71 -3.07
N GLN A 305 10.59 -13.31 -1.93
CA GLN A 305 12.00 -13.44 -1.54
C GLN A 305 12.81 -14.28 -2.54
N GLN A 306 12.19 -15.31 -3.13
CA GLN A 306 12.85 -16.19 -4.09
C GLN A 306 12.88 -15.58 -5.51
N LEU A 307 11.82 -14.91 -5.96
CA LEU A 307 11.65 -14.45 -7.34
C LEU A 307 12.04 -12.98 -7.57
N GLN A 308 12.09 -12.16 -6.51
CA GLN A 308 12.35 -10.71 -6.59
C GLN A 308 13.57 -10.26 -5.78
N ILE A 309 14.70 -10.93 -5.98
CA ILE A 309 15.99 -10.34 -5.57
C ILE A 309 16.11 -8.95 -6.22
N ARG A 310 16.57 -7.96 -5.45
CA ARG A 310 16.76 -6.61 -5.97
C ARG A 310 17.75 -6.66 -7.15
N PRO A 311 17.43 -6.11 -8.33
CA PRO A 311 18.30 -6.20 -9.50
C PRO A 311 19.70 -5.60 -9.26
N GLU A 312 19.78 -4.54 -8.43
CA GLU A 312 21.05 -3.95 -7.98
C GLU A 312 21.95 -4.97 -7.26
N PHE A 313 21.36 -5.88 -6.50
CA PHE A 313 22.08 -6.93 -5.79
C PHE A 313 22.54 -8.04 -6.75
N GLU A 314 21.69 -8.43 -7.70
CA GLU A 314 22.05 -9.41 -8.74
C GLU A 314 23.23 -8.94 -9.61
N ASN A 315 23.29 -7.64 -9.93
CA ASN A 315 24.37 -7.06 -10.72
C ASN A 315 25.72 -7.06 -9.99
N ARG A 316 25.71 -6.72 -8.69
CA ARG A 316 26.92 -6.66 -7.84
C ARG A 316 27.46 -8.04 -7.46
N CYS A 317 26.67 -9.08 -7.71
CA CYS A 317 27.03 -10.45 -7.39
C CYS A 317 28.19 -10.95 -8.27
N THR A 318 29.32 -11.18 -7.61
CA THR A 318 30.54 -11.75 -8.23
C THR A 318 30.61 -13.25 -8.03
N ASN A 319 30.25 -13.74 -6.83
CA ASN A 319 30.30 -15.14 -6.46
C ASN A 319 28.88 -15.71 -6.33
N ARG A 320 28.57 -16.71 -7.16
CA ARG A 320 27.35 -17.50 -7.05
C ARG A 320 27.68 -18.87 -6.49
N ARG A 321 26.91 -19.36 -5.52
CA ARG A 321 27.00 -20.73 -5.01
C ARG A 321 25.67 -21.43 -5.22
N LEU A 322 25.74 -22.70 -5.58
CA LEU A 322 24.57 -23.55 -5.65
C LEU A 322 24.02 -23.72 -4.23
N ASN A 323 22.78 -23.31 -4.02
CA ASN A 323 22.10 -23.59 -2.77
C ASN A 323 21.80 -25.10 -2.72
N ARG A 324 22.28 -25.76 -1.67
CA ARG A 324 22.16 -27.22 -1.51
C ARG A 324 20.70 -27.69 -1.40
N ILE A 325 19.81 -26.82 -0.92
CA ILE A 325 18.40 -27.12 -0.67
C ILE A 325 17.57 -26.84 -1.93
N THR A 326 17.65 -25.62 -2.47
CA THR A 326 16.83 -25.25 -3.63
C THR A 326 17.41 -25.66 -4.98
N GLN A 327 18.69 -26.09 -5.02
CA GLN A 327 19.44 -26.36 -6.26
C GLN A 327 19.47 -25.16 -7.23
N VAL A 328 19.20 -23.95 -6.72
CA VAL A 328 19.29 -22.69 -7.46
C VAL A 328 20.64 -22.04 -7.18
N LEU A 329 21.24 -21.45 -8.22
CA LEU A 329 22.51 -20.73 -8.11
C LEU A 329 22.28 -19.37 -7.43
N CYS A 330 22.49 -19.29 -6.11
CA CYS A 330 22.26 -18.10 -5.31
C CYS A 330 23.48 -17.18 -5.28
N CYS A 331 23.23 -15.87 -5.25
CA CYS A 331 24.25 -14.85 -5.06
C CYS A 331 24.64 -14.71 -3.59
N LEU A 332 25.94 -14.79 -3.28
CA LEU A 332 26.46 -14.53 -1.94
C LEU A 332 27.10 -13.15 -1.88
N HIS A 333 26.73 -12.38 -0.86
CA HIS A 333 27.48 -11.21 -0.45
C HIS A 333 28.54 -11.65 0.56
N SER A 334 29.82 -11.32 0.33
CA SER A 334 30.82 -11.42 1.40
C SER A 334 30.49 -10.30 2.38
N ASN A 335 30.21 -10.62 3.64
CA ASN A 335 30.00 -9.63 4.70
C ASN A 335 31.33 -8.98 5.12
N ASP A 336 32.14 -8.55 4.15
CA ASP A 336 33.35 -7.79 4.41
C ASP A 336 33.00 -6.31 4.30
N VAL A 337 32.91 -5.69 5.47
CA VAL A 337 32.72 -4.26 5.69
C VAL A 337 33.83 -3.50 4.96
N HIS A 338 33.52 -2.84 3.84
CA HIS A 338 34.21 -1.61 3.47
C HIS A 338 33.41 -0.73 2.49
N GLU A 339 33.12 0.48 2.98
CA GLU A 339 32.95 1.76 2.27
C GLU A 339 32.01 1.81 1.05
N MET A 340 30.78 2.28 1.30
CA MET A 340 30.02 3.06 0.32
C MET A 340 30.66 4.45 0.18
N LEU A 341 31.63 4.59 -0.72
CA LEU A 341 31.98 5.89 -1.27
C LEU A 341 31.09 6.17 -2.49
N VAL A 342 30.08 7.01 -2.27
CA VAL A 342 29.31 7.64 -3.35
C VAL A 342 30.18 8.73 -3.94
N GLN A 343 30.77 8.47 -5.11
CA GLN A 343 31.43 9.50 -5.91
C GLN A 343 30.40 10.08 -6.88
N PHE A 344 30.00 11.33 -6.63
CA PHE A 344 29.27 12.17 -7.57
C PHE A 344 30.26 12.75 -8.56
N ASP A 345 30.04 12.52 -9.86
CA ASP A 345 30.59 13.36 -10.91
C ASP A 345 29.45 14.06 -11.66
N ASN A 346 29.51 15.38 -11.62
CA ASN A 346 28.67 16.30 -12.37
C ASN A 346 29.21 16.47 -13.79
N ASN A 347 28.33 16.31 -14.79
CA ASN A 347 28.16 17.17 -15.97
C ASN A 347 27.67 16.35 -17.18
N PHE A 348 26.40 16.50 -17.57
CA PHE A 348 25.96 16.89 -18.92
C PHE A 348 24.42 16.91 -19.01
N ILE A 349 23.86 17.84 -19.78
CA ILE A 349 22.43 18.10 -20.03
C ILE A 349 22.09 17.67 -21.50
N PRO A 350 20.81 17.54 -21.92
CA PRO A 350 19.92 16.39 -21.79
C PRO A 350 19.56 15.79 -23.18
N ASN A 351 18.88 14.64 -23.17
CA ASN A 351 17.79 14.38 -24.13
C ASN A 351 16.68 13.69 -23.33
N CYS A 352 15.51 14.31 -23.34
CA CYS A 352 14.41 14.01 -22.44
C CYS A 352 13.51 12.91 -23.01
N SER A 353 13.45 11.76 -22.35
CA SER A 353 12.40 10.78 -22.60
C SER A 353 11.66 10.48 -21.31
N ILE A 354 10.32 10.43 -21.36
CA ILE A 354 9.45 9.93 -20.29
C ILE A 354 8.87 8.62 -20.81
N ILE A 355 8.95 7.56 -20.00
CA ILE A 355 8.37 6.26 -20.34
C ILE A 355 6.97 6.16 -19.74
N PHE A 356 5.99 5.93 -20.62
CA PHE A 356 4.65 5.46 -20.30
C PHE A 356 4.61 3.94 -20.40
N ILE A 357 3.95 3.33 -19.43
CA ILE A 357 3.50 1.95 -19.54
C ILE A 357 2.02 2.06 -19.88
N ASP A 358 1.63 1.65 -21.09
CA ASP A 358 0.26 1.75 -21.60
C ASP A 358 -0.27 0.39 -22.03
N ASP A 359 -1.55 0.17 -21.78
CA ASP A 359 -2.11 -1.18 -21.66
C ASP A 359 -3.51 -1.34 -22.25
N ILE A 360 -3.82 -0.58 -23.29
CA ILE A 360 -5.06 -0.75 -24.07
C ILE A 360 -4.73 -0.70 -25.55
N LYS A 361 -5.16 -1.75 -26.26
CA LYS A 361 -5.08 -1.88 -27.72
C LYS A 361 -5.83 -0.71 -28.35
N TRP A 362 -5.14 0.09 -29.13
CA TRP A 362 -5.67 1.29 -29.76
C TRP A 362 -6.92 1.01 -30.62
N GLN A 363 -8.05 1.61 -30.22
CA GLN A 363 -9.13 2.02 -31.10
C GLN A 363 -9.49 3.49 -30.85
#